data_AF-A0A6I7R2E6-F1
#
_entry.id   AF-A0A6I7R2E6-F1
#
_cell.length_a   1.000
_cell.length_b   1.000
_cell.length_c   1.000
_cell.angle_alpha   90.00
_cell.angle_beta   90.00
_cell.angle_gamma   90.00
#
_symmetry.space_group_name_H-M   'P 1'
#
loop_
_entity.id
_entity.type
_entity.pdbx_description
1 polymer ?
#
loop_
_entity_poly.entity_id
_entity_poly.type
_entity_poly.pdbx_seq_one_letter_code
_entity_poly.pdbx_strand_id
1 'polypeptide(L)'
;MLCLRIYTFTLSLSMRIKLFKSLYLKNIMEKESNIKNGKVALVIGSTGLIGQHLTKLLLENPDFESVKVFVRKKSTLYHPKLKQIVTDFENPDSYREQLSGDYLFCCLGTTRKKAGSKAAFKKVDYDYPVNFARIALENNVKKMMIVTAIGANSQSTFFYSKVKGEVEDSLKLMDFDQLFVFQPSLLLGERKEKRFLENLTAYVLKLSSFALTGFLSKYRPIPAEVVAASMIDKTDIKERGIFVYQSNNI
;
A
#
# COMPACT_ATOMS: atom_id res chain seq x y z
N MET A 1 4.77 47.28 -10.44
CA MET A 1 5.81 46.36 -10.96
C MET A 1 7.03 47.12 -11.48
N LEU A 2 7.51 48.13 -10.74
CA LEU A 2 8.73 48.92 -11.01
C LEU A 2 9.50 49.25 -9.70
N CYS A 3 9.19 48.55 -8.59
CA CYS A 3 9.70 48.92 -7.26
C CYS A 3 10.91 48.07 -6.81
N LEU A 4 11.16 46.91 -7.43
CA LEU A 4 12.32 46.07 -7.11
C LEU A 4 13.60 46.43 -7.89
N ARG A 5 13.54 47.37 -8.86
CA ARG A 5 14.69 47.71 -9.71
C ARG A 5 15.52 48.90 -9.22
N ILE A 6 15.09 49.57 -8.13
CA ILE A 6 15.74 50.80 -7.62
C ILE A 6 16.56 50.53 -6.35
N TYR A 7 16.33 49.43 -5.63
CA TYR A 7 17.04 49.15 -4.37
C TYR A 7 18.46 48.57 -4.49
N THR A 8 18.95 48.32 -5.70
CA THR A 8 20.28 47.69 -5.88
C THR A 8 21.44 48.68 -5.95
N PHE A 9 21.21 50.00 -6.02
CA PHE A 9 22.28 50.97 -6.33
C PHE A 9 22.94 51.71 -5.15
N THR A 10 22.55 51.48 -3.88
CA THR A 10 23.16 52.16 -2.71
C THR A 10 23.82 51.23 -1.69
N LEU A 11 23.89 49.93 -1.96
CA LEU A 11 24.54 48.94 -1.07
C LEU A 11 26.05 48.89 -1.29
N SER A 12 26.84 49.08 -0.23
CA SER A 12 28.30 48.95 -0.28
C SER A 12 28.72 47.55 -0.77
N LEU A 13 29.91 47.45 -1.37
CA LEU A 13 30.44 46.17 -1.89
C LEU A 13 30.44 45.07 -0.81
N SER A 14 30.76 45.43 0.43
CA SER A 14 30.71 44.54 1.60
C SER A 14 29.31 44.02 1.89
N MET A 15 28.29 44.87 1.75
CA MET A 15 26.89 44.49 2.00
C MET A 15 26.34 43.61 0.88
N ARG A 16 26.73 43.85 -0.38
CA ARG A 16 26.39 42.99 -1.52
C ARG A 16 26.98 41.57 -1.38
N ILE A 17 28.23 41.46 -0.93
CA ILE A 17 28.87 40.16 -0.69
C ILE A 17 28.16 39.41 0.45
N LYS A 18 27.79 40.10 1.54
CA LYS A 18 27.02 39.50 2.66
C LYS A 18 25.63 39.01 2.20
N LEU A 19 24.91 39.81 1.43
CA LEU A 19 23.60 39.44 0.87
C LEU A 19 23.71 38.25 -0.10
N PHE A 20 24.71 38.26 -0.99
CA PHE A 20 24.92 37.15 -1.92
C PHE A 20 25.30 35.86 -1.18
N LYS A 21 26.22 35.93 -0.19
CA LYS A 21 26.59 34.77 0.63
C LYS A 21 25.40 34.25 1.44
N SER A 22 24.57 35.13 1.98
CA SER A 22 23.34 34.77 2.70
C SER A 22 22.31 34.09 1.79
N LEU A 23 22.03 34.65 0.60
CA LEU A 23 21.13 34.05 -0.38
C LEU A 23 21.66 32.72 -0.92
N TYR A 24 22.96 32.62 -1.17
CA TYR A 24 23.60 31.40 -1.64
C TYR A 24 23.56 30.28 -0.58
N LEU A 25 23.86 30.61 0.68
CA LEU A 25 23.73 29.68 1.80
C LEU A 25 22.27 29.29 2.03
N LYS A 26 21.33 30.24 1.92
CA LYS A 26 19.90 29.95 2.04
C LYS A 26 19.40 29.02 0.93
N ASN A 27 19.88 29.20 -0.30
CA ASN A 27 19.60 28.29 -1.41
C ASN A 27 20.24 26.91 -1.21
N ILE A 28 21.46 26.82 -0.64
CA ILE A 28 22.08 25.52 -0.29
C ILE A 28 21.28 24.84 0.82
N MET A 29 20.89 25.58 1.87
CA MET A 29 20.10 25.04 2.99
C MET A 29 18.68 24.66 2.56
N GLU A 30 18.04 25.41 1.67
CA GLU A 30 16.77 25.01 1.05
C GLU A 30 16.94 23.76 0.19
N LYS A 31 18.05 23.64 -0.55
CA LYS A 31 18.35 22.47 -1.39
C LYS A 31 18.73 21.22 -0.58
N GLU A 32 19.39 21.38 0.56
CA GLU A 32 19.70 20.30 1.52
C GLU A 32 18.46 19.89 2.31
N SER A 33 17.60 20.83 2.71
CA SER A 33 16.31 20.53 3.35
C SER A 33 15.27 19.89 2.40
N ASN A 34 15.52 19.93 1.09
CA ASN A 34 14.68 19.35 0.05
C ASN A 34 15.28 18.05 -0.54
N ILE A 35 16.28 17.46 0.11
CA ILE A 35 16.59 16.04 -0.08
C ILE A 35 15.46 15.27 0.61
N LYS A 36 14.34 15.07 -0.11
CA LYS A 36 13.38 14.01 0.24
C LYS A 36 14.18 12.71 0.22
N ASN A 37 14.54 12.17 1.39
CA ASN A 37 14.84 10.74 1.49
C ASN A 37 13.60 10.02 0.95
N GLY A 38 13.76 9.24 -0.11
CA GLY A 38 12.62 8.61 -0.77
C GLY A 38 12.00 7.59 0.18
N LYS A 39 10.69 7.40 0.05
CA LYS A 39 9.95 6.40 0.83
C LYS A 39 10.42 4.99 0.44
N VAL A 40 10.48 4.08 1.39
CA VAL A 40 10.74 2.65 1.19
C VAL A 40 9.44 1.86 1.36
N ALA A 41 8.98 1.20 0.30
CA ALA A 41 7.81 0.34 0.34
C ALA A 41 8.20 -1.11 0.64
N LEU A 42 7.50 -1.74 1.58
CA LEU A 42 7.54 -3.17 1.86
C LEU A 42 6.27 -3.80 1.29
N VAL A 43 6.38 -4.76 0.37
CA VAL A 43 5.21 -5.36 -0.27
C VAL A 43 5.19 -6.86 -0.04
N ILE A 44 4.09 -7.35 0.55
CA ILE A 44 3.79 -8.78 0.65
C ILE A 44 2.59 -9.12 -0.23
N GLY A 45 2.69 -10.24 -0.97
CA GLY A 45 1.69 -10.60 -1.98
C GLY A 45 1.87 -9.90 -3.32
N SER A 46 3.09 -9.44 -3.66
CA SER A 46 3.43 -8.77 -4.93
C SER A 46 3.14 -9.61 -6.19
N THR A 47 3.04 -10.93 -6.07
CA THR A 47 2.68 -11.82 -7.18
C THR A 47 1.17 -11.98 -7.37
N GLY A 48 0.34 -11.46 -6.46
CA GLY A 48 -1.12 -11.49 -6.55
C GLY A 48 -1.65 -10.43 -7.53
N LEU A 49 -2.96 -10.47 -7.87
CA LEU A 49 -3.54 -9.56 -8.86
C LEU A 49 -3.29 -8.07 -8.50
N ILE A 50 -3.71 -7.64 -7.31
CA ILE A 50 -3.48 -6.25 -6.85
C ILE A 50 -1.98 -6.01 -6.65
N GLY A 51 -1.27 -6.96 -6.04
CA GLY A 51 0.15 -6.81 -5.73
C GLY A 51 1.03 -6.57 -6.95
N GLN A 52 0.70 -7.15 -8.10
CA GLN A 52 1.43 -6.90 -9.35
C GLN A 52 1.25 -5.45 -9.83
N HIS A 53 0.02 -4.96 -9.87
CA HIS A 53 -0.27 -3.56 -10.22
C HIS A 53 0.38 -2.60 -9.21
N LEU A 54 0.23 -2.87 -7.91
CA LEU A 54 0.81 -2.05 -6.85
C LEU A 54 2.33 -1.98 -6.97
N THR A 55 3.00 -3.12 -7.16
CA THR A 55 4.46 -3.16 -7.30
C THR A 55 4.91 -2.34 -8.50
N LYS A 56 4.23 -2.46 -9.64
CA LYS A 56 4.55 -1.66 -10.84
C LYS A 56 4.42 -0.16 -10.57
N LEU A 57 3.28 0.26 -10.01
CA LEU A 57 3.02 1.67 -9.71
C LEU A 57 4.02 2.23 -8.68
N LEU A 58 4.40 1.47 -7.66
CA LEU A 58 5.42 1.88 -6.68
C LEU A 58 6.81 2.06 -7.32
N LEU A 59 7.20 1.19 -8.25
CA LEU A 59 8.48 1.27 -8.95
C LEU A 59 8.56 2.52 -9.85
N GLU A 60 7.44 2.89 -10.46
CA GLU A 60 7.30 4.08 -11.33
C GLU A 60 7.12 5.37 -10.52
N ASN A 61 6.71 5.30 -9.24
CA ASN A 61 6.46 6.47 -8.41
C ASN A 61 7.78 7.13 -7.93
N PRO A 62 8.01 8.44 -8.20
CA PRO A 62 9.22 9.14 -7.77
C PRO A 62 9.34 9.34 -6.26
N ASP A 63 8.23 9.31 -5.51
CA ASP A 63 8.26 9.43 -4.05
C ASP A 63 8.89 8.21 -3.36
N PHE A 64 8.93 7.06 -4.05
CA PHE A 64 9.55 5.84 -3.53
C PHE A 64 10.94 5.64 -4.14
N GLU A 65 11.95 5.51 -3.28
CA GLU A 65 13.33 5.20 -3.72
C GLU A 65 13.60 3.70 -3.82
N SER A 66 12.91 2.90 -3.01
CA SER A 66 13.13 1.47 -2.91
C SER A 66 11.82 0.73 -2.67
N VAL A 67 11.64 -0.39 -3.37
CA VAL A 67 10.50 -1.30 -3.22
C VAL A 67 11.05 -2.68 -2.88
N LYS A 68 10.86 -3.09 -1.62
CA LYS A 68 11.23 -4.42 -1.12
C LYS A 68 10.02 -5.34 -1.21
N VAL A 69 10.09 -6.36 -2.04
CA VAL A 69 9.03 -7.38 -2.17
C VAL A 69 9.44 -8.65 -1.43
N PHE A 70 8.59 -9.14 -0.53
CA PHE A 70 8.81 -10.40 0.17
C PHE A 70 8.08 -11.51 -0.58
N VAL A 71 8.85 -12.44 -1.13
CA VAL A 71 8.38 -13.46 -2.06
C VAL A 71 8.87 -14.84 -1.62
N ARG A 72 8.08 -15.86 -1.91
CA ARG A 72 8.50 -17.26 -1.67
C ARG A 72 9.53 -17.75 -2.71
N LYS A 73 9.57 -17.11 -3.87
CA LYS A 73 10.51 -17.41 -4.97
C LYS A 73 10.76 -16.13 -5.76
N LYS A 74 12.00 -15.92 -6.21
CA LYS A 74 12.35 -14.78 -7.09
C LYS A 74 11.60 -14.87 -8.42
N SER A 75 11.17 -13.70 -8.91
CA SER A 75 10.68 -13.50 -10.26
C SER A 75 11.80 -12.97 -11.17
N THR A 76 11.57 -13.02 -12.48
CA THR A 76 12.49 -12.46 -13.49
C THR A 76 12.38 -10.93 -13.61
N LEU A 77 11.49 -10.29 -12.85
CA LEU A 77 11.32 -8.84 -12.88
C LEU A 77 12.59 -8.17 -12.34
N TYR A 78 13.10 -7.22 -13.11
CA TYR A 78 14.24 -6.39 -12.75
C TYR A 78 13.85 -4.92 -12.83
N HIS A 79 14.24 -4.15 -11.82
CA HIS A 79 14.11 -2.70 -11.79
C HIS A 79 15.13 -2.14 -10.78
N PRO A 80 15.75 -0.96 -11.02
CA PRO A 80 16.77 -0.40 -10.12
C PRO A 80 16.30 -0.21 -8.67
N LYS A 81 15.03 0.15 -8.48
CA LYS A 81 14.41 0.31 -7.15
C LYS A 81 13.96 -1.01 -6.50
N LEU A 82 13.91 -2.12 -7.25
CA LEU A 82 13.30 -3.37 -6.80
C LEU A 82 14.31 -4.24 -6.04
N LYS A 83 13.94 -4.63 -4.82
CA LYS A 83 14.66 -5.63 -4.01
C LYS A 83 13.74 -6.81 -3.76
N GLN A 84 14.10 -7.98 -4.28
CA GLN A 84 13.34 -9.22 -4.05
C GLN A 84 13.94 -10.00 -2.88
N ILE A 85 13.21 -10.06 -1.77
CA ILE A 85 13.59 -10.77 -0.56
C ILE A 85 12.91 -12.14 -0.57
N VAL A 86 13.71 -13.21 -0.62
CA VAL A 86 13.17 -14.57 -0.54
C VAL A 86 12.89 -14.88 0.92
N THR A 87 11.64 -15.24 1.21
CA THR A 87 11.14 -15.34 2.57
C THR A 87 10.37 -16.63 2.78
N ASP A 88 10.67 -17.30 3.88
CA ASP A 88 9.82 -18.35 4.41
C ASP A 88 8.77 -17.72 5.33
N PHE A 89 7.52 -17.73 4.90
CA PHE A 89 6.41 -17.09 5.61
C PHE A 89 6.00 -17.90 6.86
N GLU A 90 6.39 -19.17 6.92
CA GLU A 90 6.16 -20.03 8.08
C GLU A 90 7.21 -19.82 9.18
N ASN A 91 8.33 -19.13 8.86
CA ASN A 91 9.40 -18.82 9.80
C ASN A 91 9.62 -17.30 9.92
N PRO A 92 8.89 -16.61 10.82
CA PRO A 92 8.96 -15.15 10.99
C PRO A 92 10.37 -14.58 11.21
N ASP A 93 11.23 -15.33 11.90
CA ASP A 93 12.59 -14.87 12.21
C ASP A 93 13.49 -14.80 10.97
N SER A 94 13.18 -15.56 9.92
CA SER A 94 13.96 -15.58 8.66
C SER A 94 13.97 -14.25 7.89
N TYR A 95 12.98 -13.38 8.13
CA TYR A 95 12.82 -12.12 7.40
C TYR A 95 12.77 -10.89 8.31
N ARG A 96 12.87 -11.08 9.62
CA ARG A 96 12.78 -10.04 10.64
C ARG A 96 13.67 -8.84 10.34
N GLU A 97 14.97 -9.06 10.14
CA GLU A 97 15.94 -7.98 9.93
C GLU A 97 15.74 -7.23 8.60
N GLN A 98 15.11 -7.88 7.62
CA GLN A 98 14.94 -7.31 6.28
C GLN A 98 13.69 -6.43 6.17
N LEU A 99 12.79 -6.53 7.16
CA LEU A 99 11.50 -5.85 7.21
C LEU A 99 11.64 -4.43 7.79
N SER A 100 12.35 -3.58 7.05
CA SER A 100 12.63 -2.18 7.39
C SER A 100 12.28 -1.24 6.24
N GLY A 101 11.50 -0.20 6.52
CA GLY A 101 11.03 0.79 5.54
C GLY A 101 9.97 1.71 6.12
N ASP A 102 9.20 2.39 5.25
CA ASP A 102 8.23 3.40 5.68
C ASP A 102 6.78 2.90 5.64
N TYR A 103 6.44 2.06 4.67
CA TYR A 103 5.07 1.56 4.44
C TYR A 103 5.07 0.04 4.25
N LEU A 104 4.23 -0.67 5.01
CA LEU A 104 3.94 -2.08 4.80
C LEU A 104 2.64 -2.25 4.00
N PHE A 105 2.76 -2.74 2.78
CA PHE A 105 1.64 -3.08 1.90
C PHE A 105 1.39 -4.59 1.92
N CYS A 106 0.19 -5.00 2.34
CA CYS A 106 -0.27 -6.37 2.36
C CYS A 106 -1.38 -6.61 1.33
N CYS A 107 -1.00 -7.25 0.22
CA CYS A 107 -1.91 -7.74 -0.82
C CYS A 107 -2.06 -9.27 -0.79
N LEU A 108 -1.74 -9.90 0.35
CA LEU A 108 -1.98 -11.33 0.53
C LEU A 108 -3.48 -11.64 0.52
N GLY A 109 -3.81 -12.78 -0.08
CA GLY A 109 -5.16 -13.29 -0.07
C GLY A 109 -5.24 -14.57 -0.88
N THR A 110 -5.67 -15.65 -0.25
CA THR A 110 -5.96 -16.92 -0.92
C THR A 110 -7.47 -17.06 -1.19
N THR A 111 -7.88 -18.11 -1.90
CA THR A 111 -9.28 -18.56 -1.88
C THR A 111 -9.31 -19.90 -1.18
N ARG A 112 -10.43 -20.25 -0.54
CA ARG A 112 -10.57 -21.58 0.09
C ARG A 112 -10.20 -22.72 -0.87
N LYS A 113 -10.62 -22.63 -2.14
CA LYS A 113 -10.28 -23.61 -3.18
C LYS A 113 -8.77 -23.70 -3.45
N LYS A 114 -8.06 -22.56 -3.47
CA LYS A 114 -6.61 -22.50 -3.71
C LYS A 114 -5.80 -22.90 -2.47
N ALA A 115 -6.29 -22.57 -1.28
CA ALA A 115 -5.67 -23.00 -0.02
C ALA A 115 -5.84 -24.50 0.25
N GLY A 116 -6.91 -25.11 -0.26
CA GLY A 116 -7.21 -26.53 -0.05
C GLY A 116 -7.82 -26.84 1.33
N SER A 117 -7.61 -26.00 2.35
CA SER A 117 -8.20 -26.19 3.68
C SER A 117 -8.53 -24.87 4.40
N LYS A 118 -9.36 -24.94 5.45
CA LYS A 118 -9.64 -23.79 6.32
C LYS A 118 -8.39 -23.31 7.06
N ALA A 119 -7.56 -24.24 7.54
CA ALA A 119 -6.31 -23.92 8.23
C ALA A 119 -5.33 -23.20 7.29
N ALA A 120 -5.11 -23.72 6.08
CA ALA A 120 -4.25 -23.08 5.09
C ALA A 120 -4.80 -21.71 4.64
N PHE A 121 -6.12 -21.56 4.57
CA PHE A 121 -6.73 -20.24 4.32
C PHE A 121 -6.42 -19.26 5.46
N LYS A 122 -6.61 -19.69 6.72
CA LYS A 122 -6.33 -18.84 7.89
C LYS A 122 -4.84 -18.44 7.97
N LYS A 123 -3.91 -19.35 7.65
CA LYS A 123 -2.49 -19.01 7.55
C LYS A 123 -2.23 -17.83 6.60
N VAL A 124 -2.76 -17.90 5.39
CA VAL A 124 -2.50 -16.89 4.35
C VAL A 124 -3.23 -15.58 4.62
N ASP A 125 -4.47 -15.64 5.08
CA ASP A 125 -5.36 -14.48 5.19
C ASP A 125 -5.39 -13.84 6.58
N TYR A 126 -4.82 -14.50 7.60
CA TYR A 126 -4.73 -14.00 8.97
C TYR A 126 -3.31 -14.11 9.53
N ASP A 127 -2.74 -15.32 9.64
CA ASP A 127 -1.48 -15.52 10.40
C ASP A 127 -0.31 -14.73 9.77
N TYR A 128 -0.14 -14.82 8.44
CA TYR A 128 0.94 -14.10 7.76
C TYR A 128 0.79 -12.57 7.87
N PRO A 129 -0.35 -11.95 7.52
CA PRO A 129 -0.54 -10.51 7.73
C PRO A 129 -0.24 -10.04 9.16
N VAL A 130 -0.72 -10.77 10.17
CA VAL A 130 -0.51 -10.44 11.60
C VAL A 130 0.97 -10.55 11.98
N ASN A 131 1.66 -11.60 11.54
CA ASN A 131 3.08 -11.78 11.80
C ASN A 131 3.95 -10.70 11.15
N PHE A 132 3.67 -10.37 9.88
CA PHE A 132 4.34 -9.26 9.18
C PHE A 132 4.08 -7.92 9.88
N ALA A 133 2.85 -7.65 10.29
CA ALA A 133 2.46 -6.43 10.99
C ALA A 133 3.21 -6.27 12.32
N ARG A 134 3.27 -7.32 13.14
CA ARG A 134 4.00 -7.32 14.41
C ARG A 134 5.49 -7.01 14.20
N ILE A 135 6.13 -7.70 13.26
CA ILE A 135 7.55 -7.47 12.96
C ILE A 135 7.78 -6.07 12.39
N ALA A 136 6.84 -5.55 11.59
CA ALA A 136 6.88 -4.17 11.11
C ALA A 136 6.96 -3.17 12.28
N LEU A 137 6.08 -3.32 13.27
CA LEU A 137 6.07 -2.44 14.44
C LEU A 137 7.35 -2.56 15.27
N GLU A 138 7.86 -3.77 15.46
CA GLU A 138 9.16 -4.01 16.13
C GLU A 138 10.32 -3.30 15.42
N ASN A 139 10.23 -3.16 14.10
CA ASN A 139 11.19 -2.45 13.26
C ASN A 139 10.82 -0.98 12.96
N ASN A 140 9.88 -0.39 13.72
CA ASN A 140 9.40 0.99 13.56
C ASN A 140 8.69 1.32 12.23
N VAL A 141 8.21 0.31 11.50
CA VAL A 141 7.33 0.49 10.33
C VAL A 141 5.90 0.69 10.81
N LYS A 142 5.53 1.95 11.09
CA LYS A 142 4.25 2.32 11.74
C LYS A 142 3.11 2.65 10.78
N LYS A 143 3.28 2.42 9.47
CA LYS A 143 2.24 2.63 8.46
C LYS A 143 1.96 1.34 7.72
N MET A 144 0.72 0.85 7.80
CA MET A 144 0.31 -0.39 7.18
C MET A 144 -0.92 -0.19 6.29
N MET A 145 -0.92 -0.86 5.15
CA MET A 145 -1.99 -0.87 4.16
C MET A 145 -2.33 -2.31 3.84
N ILE A 146 -3.58 -2.73 4.02
CA ILE A 146 -4.00 -4.11 3.81
C ILE A 146 -5.24 -4.19 2.95
N VAL A 147 -5.25 -5.15 2.03
CA VAL A 147 -6.45 -5.51 1.26
C VAL A 147 -7.16 -6.68 1.91
N THR A 148 -8.40 -6.47 2.32
CA THR A 148 -9.32 -7.50 2.82
C THR A 148 -10.42 -7.75 1.79
N ALA A 149 -11.68 -7.56 2.15
CA ALA A 149 -12.81 -7.70 1.25
C ALA A 149 -14.05 -7.03 1.85
N ILE A 150 -14.98 -6.62 0.98
CA ILE A 150 -16.29 -6.20 1.43
C ILE A 150 -16.99 -7.30 2.25
N GLY A 151 -17.64 -6.90 3.34
CA GLY A 151 -18.32 -7.83 4.24
C GLY A 151 -17.38 -8.59 5.20
N ALA A 152 -16.14 -8.14 5.39
CA ALA A 152 -15.28 -8.56 6.48
C ALA A 152 -15.96 -8.27 7.84
N ASN A 153 -16.13 -9.31 8.66
CA ASN A 153 -16.79 -9.21 9.97
C ASN A 153 -16.41 -10.43 10.82
N SER A 154 -15.71 -10.23 11.94
CA SER A 154 -15.23 -11.30 12.84
C SER A 154 -16.36 -12.09 13.51
N GLN A 155 -17.57 -11.53 13.55
CA GLN A 155 -18.78 -12.19 14.06
C GLN A 155 -19.58 -12.93 12.97
N SER A 156 -19.09 -12.96 11.72
CA SER A 156 -19.77 -13.64 10.63
C SER A 156 -19.77 -15.16 10.83
N THR A 157 -20.89 -15.81 10.48
CA THR A 157 -20.98 -17.28 10.37
C THR A 157 -20.29 -17.80 9.10
N PHE A 158 -20.07 -16.93 8.10
CA PHE A 158 -19.37 -17.29 6.88
C PHE A 158 -17.86 -17.21 7.07
N PHE A 159 -17.18 -18.36 7.04
CA PHE A 159 -15.75 -18.50 7.36
C PHE A 159 -14.84 -17.48 6.65
N TYR A 160 -15.07 -17.18 5.37
CA TYR A 160 -14.24 -16.22 4.64
C TYR A 160 -14.38 -14.79 5.21
N SER A 161 -15.62 -14.32 5.38
CA SER A 161 -15.92 -13.02 5.99
C SER A 161 -15.44 -12.94 7.44
N LYS A 162 -15.56 -14.06 8.17
CA LYS A 162 -15.07 -14.20 9.54
C LYS A 162 -13.57 -13.95 9.62
N VAL A 163 -12.77 -14.71 8.88
CA VAL A 163 -11.30 -14.59 8.90
C VAL A 163 -10.85 -13.21 8.41
N LYS A 164 -11.50 -12.64 7.38
CA LYS A 164 -11.20 -11.28 6.93
C LYS A 164 -11.53 -10.22 7.99
N GLY A 165 -12.57 -10.41 8.79
CA GLY A 165 -12.86 -9.52 9.91
C GLY A 165 -11.90 -9.73 11.10
N GLU A 166 -11.57 -10.98 11.42
CA GLU A 166 -10.61 -11.33 12.49
C GLU A 166 -9.26 -10.63 12.26
N VAL A 167 -8.74 -10.64 11.02
CA VAL A 167 -7.45 -9.99 10.71
C VAL A 167 -7.55 -8.47 10.85
N GLU A 168 -8.66 -7.86 10.41
CA GLU A 168 -8.86 -6.42 10.59
C GLU A 168 -8.90 -6.05 12.07
N ASP A 169 -9.66 -6.78 12.88
CA ASP A 169 -9.80 -6.50 14.32
C ASP A 169 -8.45 -6.67 15.03
N SER A 170 -7.67 -7.69 14.66
CA SER A 170 -6.34 -7.91 15.22
C SER A 170 -5.38 -6.78 14.88
N LEU A 171 -5.40 -6.28 13.64
CA LEU A 171 -4.54 -5.18 13.21
C LEU A 171 -4.96 -3.83 13.82
N LYS A 172 -6.26 -3.60 14.01
CA LYS A 172 -6.79 -2.38 14.65
C LYS A 172 -6.37 -2.26 16.13
N LEU A 173 -6.02 -3.38 16.77
CA LEU A 173 -5.51 -3.41 18.14
C LEU A 173 -4.00 -3.16 18.23
N MET A 174 -3.30 -3.09 17.09
CA MET A 174 -1.86 -2.82 17.05
C MET A 174 -1.55 -1.32 16.97
N ASP A 175 -0.41 -0.91 17.51
CA ASP A 175 0.02 0.50 17.62
C ASP A 175 0.61 1.07 16.31
N PHE A 176 -0.17 1.00 15.23
CA PHE A 176 0.16 1.68 13.97
C PHE A 176 -0.19 3.17 14.06
N ASP A 177 0.72 4.04 13.63
CA ASP A 177 0.41 5.46 13.41
C ASP A 177 -0.69 5.60 12.34
N GLN A 178 -0.62 4.79 11.29
CA GLN A 178 -1.62 4.76 10.22
C GLN A 178 -1.92 3.32 9.79
N LEU A 179 -3.19 2.92 9.85
CA LEU A 179 -3.68 1.65 9.32
C LEU A 179 -4.75 1.91 8.27
N PHE A 180 -4.48 1.50 7.04
CA PHE A 180 -5.41 1.62 5.91
C PHE A 180 -5.94 0.24 5.53
N VAL A 181 -7.25 0.05 5.63
CA VAL A 181 -7.95 -1.20 5.32
C VAL A 181 -8.80 -1.00 4.07
N PHE A 182 -8.47 -1.74 3.01
CA PHE A 182 -9.19 -1.71 1.75
C PHE A 182 -10.10 -2.93 1.65
N GLN A 183 -11.41 -2.68 1.56
CA GLN A 183 -12.47 -3.69 1.45
C GLN A 183 -13.08 -3.66 0.04
N PRO A 184 -12.32 -4.08 -1.00
CA PRO A 184 -12.86 -4.10 -2.35
C PRO A 184 -13.98 -5.13 -2.46
N SER A 185 -14.85 -4.90 -3.43
CA SER A 185 -15.83 -5.87 -3.88
C SER A 185 -15.15 -6.92 -4.78
N LEU A 186 -15.87 -7.39 -5.79
CA LEU A 186 -15.37 -8.30 -6.80
C LEU A 186 -14.29 -7.64 -7.66
N LEU A 187 -13.11 -8.26 -7.74
CA LEU A 187 -11.94 -7.70 -8.42
C LEU A 187 -11.87 -8.09 -9.89
N LEU A 188 -11.90 -7.10 -10.78
CA LEU A 188 -11.68 -7.28 -12.22
C LEU A 188 -10.18 -7.27 -12.55
N GLY A 189 -9.76 -8.12 -13.48
CA GLY A 189 -8.40 -8.15 -14.02
C GLY A 189 -7.96 -9.54 -14.50
N GLU A 190 -6.98 -9.58 -15.40
CA GLU A 190 -6.46 -10.83 -15.93
C GLU A 190 -5.64 -11.59 -14.87
N ARG A 191 -6.05 -12.82 -14.57
CA ARG A 191 -5.33 -13.73 -13.68
C ARG A 191 -4.95 -14.99 -14.43
N LYS A 192 -3.73 -15.50 -14.20
CA LYS A 192 -3.30 -16.82 -14.69
C LYS A 192 -4.15 -17.98 -14.14
N GLU A 193 -4.76 -17.80 -12.97
CA GLU A 193 -5.67 -18.77 -12.36
C GLU A 193 -7.06 -18.16 -12.15
N LYS A 194 -8.08 -18.79 -12.76
CA LYS A 194 -9.48 -18.43 -12.60
C LYS A 194 -9.93 -18.75 -11.17
N ARG A 195 -9.97 -17.74 -10.29
CA ARG A 195 -10.71 -17.85 -9.03
C ARG A 195 -12.20 -18.01 -9.37
N PHE A 196 -12.79 -19.04 -8.80
CA PHE A 196 -13.88 -19.84 -9.34
C PHE A 196 -15.28 -19.19 -9.32
N LEU A 197 -15.40 -17.88 -9.58
CA LEU A 197 -16.71 -17.22 -9.61
C LEU A 197 -16.92 -16.19 -10.72
N GLU A 198 -16.06 -16.09 -11.73
CA GLU A 198 -16.18 -15.00 -12.72
C GLU A 198 -15.74 -15.39 -14.12
N ASN A 199 -16.68 -15.92 -14.89
CA ASN A 199 -16.94 -15.37 -16.22
C ASN A 199 -18.42 -14.98 -16.30
N LEU A 200 -19.31 -15.82 -15.76
CA LEU A 200 -20.75 -15.57 -15.77
C LEU A 200 -21.17 -14.49 -14.76
N THR A 201 -20.73 -14.56 -13.50
CA THR A 201 -21.10 -13.57 -12.46
C THR A 201 -20.48 -12.20 -12.71
N ALA A 202 -19.24 -12.14 -13.22
CA ALA A 202 -18.58 -10.90 -13.63
C ALA A 202 -19.39 -10.20 -14.73
N TYR A 203 -19.79 -10.97 -15.74
CA TYR A 203 -20.52 -10.47 -16.89
C TYR A 203 -21.92 -10.03 -16.51
N VAL A 204 -22.64 -10.82 -15.70
CA VAL A 204 -23.96 -10.50 -15.18
C VAL A 204 -23.92 -9.27 -14.25
N LEU A 205 -22.93 -9.17 -13.35
CA LEU A 205 -22.76 -8.01 -12.46
C LEU A 205 -22.27 -6.77 -13.21
N LYS A 206 -21.48 -6.92 -14.28
CA LYS A 206 -21.09 -5.81 -15.16
C LYS A 206 -22.29 -5.26 -15.91
N LEU A 207 -23.17 -6.13 -16.43
CA LEU A 207 -24.43 -5.73 -17.07
C LEU A 207 -25.43 -5.13 -16.06
N SER A 208 -25.51 -5.66 -14.84
CA SER A 208 -26.39 -5.12 -13.79
C SER A 208 -25.77 -3.99 -12.95
N SER A 209 -24.52 -3.59 -13.21
CA SER A 209 -23.83 -2.50 -12.50
C SER A 209 -24.58 -1.17 -12.59
N PHE A 210 -25.31 -0.95 -13.70
CA PHE A 210 -26.22 0.19 -13.88
C PHE A 210 -27.33 0.21 -12.82
N ALA A 211 -27.80 -0.96 -12.38
CA ALA A 211 -28.83 -1.10 -11.33
C ALA A 211 -28.27 -1.01 -9.89
N LEU A 212 -26.94 -1.15 -9.70
CA LEU A 212 -26.29 -1.04 -8.38
C LEU A 212 -26.01 0.43 -8.00
N THR A 213 -27.04 1.28 -7.94
CA THR A 213 -26.93 2.69 -7.53
C THR A 213 -27.21 2.86 -6.02
N GLY A 214 -26.84 4.03 -5.45
CA GLY A 214 -27.06 4.33 -4.04
C GLY A 214 -26.27 3.42 -3.09
N PHE A 215 -26.94 2.87 -2.06
CA PHE A 215 -26.33 2.03 -1.02
C PHE A 215 -25.68 0.73 -1.54
N LEU A 216 -26.11 0.23 -2.70
CA LEU A 216 -25.59 -0.99 -3.32
C LEU A 216 -24.32 -0.77 -4.15
N SER A 217 -23.93 0.49 -4.38
CA SER A 217 -22.75 0.85 -5.17
C SER A 217 -21.45 0.20 -4.69
N LYS A 218 -21.32 -0.05 -3.37
CA LYS A 218 -20.18 -0.75 -2.77
C LYS A 218 -19.97 -2.19 -3.24
N TYR A 219 -20.97 -2.82 -3.87
CA TYR A 219 -20.84 -4.17 -4.42
C TYR A 219 -20.45 -4.21 -5.90
N ARG A 220 -20.35 -3.05 -6.56
CA ARG A 220 -19.93 -2.96 -7.96
C ARG A 220 -18.51 -3.50 -8.13
N PRO A 221 -18.25 -4.36 -9.13
CA PRO A 221 -16.90 -4.84 -9.40
C PRO A 221 -15.92 -3.69 -9.61
N ILE A 222 -14.69 -3.85 -9.11
CA ILE A 222 -13.64 -2.83 -9.15
C ILE A 222 -12.38 -3.40 -9.82
N PRO A 223 -11.74 -2.69 -10.76
CA PRO A 223 -10.46 -3.12 -11.31
C PRO A 223 -9.37 -3.17 -10.25
N ALA A 224 -8.54 -4.21 -10.27
CA ALA A 224 -7.45 -4.36 -9.30
C ALA A 224 -6.40 -3.24 -9.38
N GLU A 225 -6.22 -2.66 -10.58
CA GLU A 225 -5.37 -1.48 -10.77
C GLU A 225 -5.87 -0.25 -10.01
N VAL A 226 -7.20 -0.06 -9.92
CA VAL A 226 -7.80 1.07 -9.18
C VAL A 226 -7.55 0.89 -7.69
N VAL A 227 -7.70 -0.32 -7.16
CA VAL A 227 -7.37 -0.62 -5.76
C VAL A 227 -5.89 -0.33 -5.48
N ALA A 228 -4.99 -0.79 -6.36
CA ALA A 228 -3.56 -0.54 -6.21
C ALA A 228 -3.20 0.96 -6.27
N ALA A 229 -3.81 1.73 -7.17
CA ALA A 229 -3.60 3.16 -7.28
C ALA A 229 -4.12 3.90 -6.03
N SER A 230 -5.30 3.53 -5.54
CA SER A 230 -5.89 4.08 -4.31
C SER A 230 -4.99 3.81 -3.10
N MET A 231 -4.38 2.62 -3.01
CA MET A 231 -3.38 2.33 -1.98
C MET A 231 -2.17 3.28 -2.03
N ILE A 232 -1.73 3.75 -3.18
CA ILE A 232 -0.62 4.70 -3.26
C ILE A 232 -1.09 6.12 -2.90
N ASP A 233 -2.26 6.54 -3.40
CA ASP A 233 -2.88 7.83 -3.10
C ASP A 233 -3.02 8.07 -1.59
N LYS A 234 -3.47 7.05 -0.84
CA LYS A 234 -3.65 7.19 0.62
C LYS A 234 -2.34 7.31 1.40
N THR A 235 -1.17 7.12 0.77
CA THR A 235 0.11 7.35 1.45
C THR A 235 0.38 8.82 1.77
N ASP A 236 -0.35 9.75 1.15
CA ASP A 236 -0.20 11.19 1.34
C ASP A 236 -0.97 11.74 2.54
N ILE A 237 -1.94 10.99 3.07
CA ILE A 237 -2.65 11.29 4.32
C ILE A 237 -1.63 11.47 5.45
N LYS A 238 -1.76 12.56 6.22
CA LYS A 238 -0.81 12.91 7.30
C LYS A 238 -1.35 12.57 8.68
N GLU A 239 -2.66 12.47 8.77
CA GLU A 239 -3.39 12.18 9.99
C GLU A 239 -3.08 10.76 10.47
N ARG A 240 -2.88 10.63 11.77
CA ARG A 240 -2.85 9.33 12.43
C ARG A 240 -4.24 8.76 12.52
N GLY A 241 -4.35 7.43 12.41
CA GLY A 241 -5.62 6.75 12.63
C GLY A 241 -5.81 5.49 11.80
N ILE A 242 -7.03 4.97 11.91
CA ILE A 242 -7.49 3.78 11.20
C ILE A 242 -8.49 4.24 10.13
N PHE A 243 -8.21 3.90 8.89
CA PHE A 243 -9.00 4.28 7.73
C PHE A 243 -9.53 3.03 7.04
N VAL A 244 -10.84 2.96 6.81
CA VAL A 244 -11.48 1.81 6.14
C VAL A 244 -12.17 2.28 4.87
N TYR A 245 -11.75 1.75 3.72
CA TYR A 245 -12.29 2.09 2.41
C TYR A 245 -13.03 0.89 1.81
N GLN A 246 -14.35 1.02 1.68
CA GLN A 246 -15.17 0.09 0.91
C GLN A 246 -15.07 0.42 -0.58
N SER A 247 -15.45 -0.54 -1.44
CA SER A 247 -15.25 -0.45 -2.89
C SER A 247 -15.71 0.83 -3.59
N ASN A 248 -16.71 1.54 -3.05
CA ASN A 248 -17.21 2.81 -3.60
C ASN A 248 -16.39 4.04 -3.18
N ASN A 249 -15.51 3.88 -2.20
CA ASN A 249 -14.63 4.90 -1.63
C ASN A 249 -13.14 4.59 -1.88
N ILE A 250 -12.86 3.54 -2.69
CA ILE A 250 -11.53 3.21 -3.20
C ILE A 250 -11.34 3.96 -4.51
#